data_AF-A0A2V7TCL0-F1
#
_entry.id   AF-A0A2V7TCL0-F1
#
_cell.length_a   1.000
_cell.length_b   1.000
_cell.length_c   1.000
_cell.angle_alpha   90.00
_cell.angle_beta   90.00
_cell.angle_gamma   90.00
#
_symmetry.space_group_name_H-M   'P 1'
#
loop_
_entity.id
_entity.type
_entity.pdbx_description
1 polymer ?
#
loop_
_entity_poly.entity_id
_entity_poly.type
_entity_poly.pdbx_seq_one_letter_code
_entity_poly.pdbx_strand_id
1 'polypeptide(L)'
;MVDRNPECRARRELGESPDRAFVVSEWTAFFDRFLTVRPSDSPTDDQIVPSPHMPHLMFEWVLRRALERWPTRSVSVEPVPGDVPTPYDRAGGGPDATRYVSWADWVCPTHCIEPALCPAIGAQRTWEMGDTVRELAARLRAGGRQVRGPALFVCKHQVFGVGMFSAESVREGDRLVEEAGASGEADVLVGTISSCHGALNLLRVGPRTTHDARRTTHVTPEDRQRYLVHAQDLFNRREFWLAHEALETVWRSIIKKEEAQVWQGFIQAAAALLHRARGNRHGTVVVGAAALEKLAGPQRPEIEFETVEFRAQLARALAGEGDPPRLEFRAHD
;
A
#
# COMPACT_ATOMS: atom_id res chain seq x y z
N MET A 1 -20.51 3.27 -1.81
CA MET A 1 -19.25 3.98 -1.56
C MET A 1 -18.63 3.47 -0.27
N VAL A 2 -17.31 3.28 -0.25
CA VAL A 2 -16.56 2.82 0.92
C VAL A 2 -15.61 3.92 1.35
N ASP A 3 -15.71 4.36 2.60
CA ASP A 3 -14.87 5.41 3.18
C ASP A 3 -14.73 5.16 4.68
N ARG A 4 -13.54 5.40 5.25
CA ARG A 4 -13.31 5.29 6.70
C ARG A 4 -14.02 6.39 7.50
N ASN A 5 -14.31 7.53 6.86
CA ASN A 5 -15.00 8.64 7.48
C ASN A 5 -16.53 8.42 7.39
N PRO A 6 -17.24 8.21 8.51
CA PRO A 6 -18.69 8.08 8.50
C PRO A 6 -19.40 9.34 7.96
N GLU A 7 -18.73 10.49 8.03
CA GLU A 7 -19.15 11.79 7.53
C GLU A 7 -18.34 12.18 6.28
N CYS A 8 -18.08 11.26 5.36
CA CYS A 8 -17.39 11.61 4.12
C CYS A 8 -18.23 12.62 3.30
N ARG A 9 -17.56 13.44 2.48
CA ARG A 9 -18.22 14.51 1.70
C ARG A 9 -19.37 13.97 0.85
N ALA A 10 -19.15 12.85 0.18
CA ALA A 10 -20.16 12.21 -0.65
C ALA A 10 -21.40 11.80 0.15
N ARG A 11 -21.26 11.32 1.39
CA ARG A 11 -22.42 10.99 2.23
C ARG A 11 -23.23 12.23 2.59
N ARG A 12 -22.55 13.32 2.97
CA ARG A 12 -23.21 14.60 3.29
C ARG A 12 -23.93 15.23 2.09
N GLU A 13 -23.33 15.15 0.91
CA GLU A 13 -23.87 15.80 -0.29
C GLU A 13 -24.93 14.95 -1.00
N LEU A 14 -24.78 13.62 -1.01
CA LEU A 14 -25.70 12.73 -1.73
C LEU A 14 -26.83 12.21 -0.85
N GLY A 15 -26.65 12.15 0.47
CA GLY A 15 -27.62 11.58 1.41
C GLY A 15 -27.80 10.07 1.28
N GLU A 16 -28.52 9.47 2.23
CA GLU A 16 -28.94 8.07 2.15
C GLU A 16 -30.08 7.91 1.13
N SER A 17 -30.06 6.83 0.36
CA SER A 17 -31.09 6.52 -0.64
C SER A 17 -31.10 5.01 -0.92
N PRO A 18 -32.24 4.40 -1.31
CA PRO A 18 -32.32 2.96 -1.59
C PRO A 18 -31.38 2.47 -2.70
N ASP A 19 -30.92 3.36 -3.58
CA ASP A 19 -30.04 3.07 -4.72
C ASP A 19 -28.54 3.14 -4.38
N ARG A 20 -28.17 3.45 -3.13
CA ARG A 20 -26.77 3.59 -2.72
C ARG A 20 -26.56 3.14 -1.27
N ALA A 21 -25.37 2.63 -1.01
CA ALA A 21 -24.93 2.30 0.33
C ALA A 21 -23.61 3.00 0.66
N PHE A 22 -23.49 3.50 1.88
CA PHE A 22 -22.23 3.97 2.46
C PHE A 22 -21.72 2.93 3.45
N VAL A 23 -20.49 2.45 3.22
CA VAL A 23 -19.85 1.45 4.07
C VAL A 23 -18.67 2.11 4.78
N VAL A 24 -18.75 2.19 6.10
CA VAL A 24 -17.68 2.71 6.94
C VAL A 24 -16.66 1.60 7.19
N SER A 25 -15.60 1.57 6.39
CA SER A 25 -14.58 0.50 6.42
C SER A 25 -13.30 0.97 5.78
N GLU A 26 -12.18 0.41 6.21
CA GLU A 26 -10.96 0.39 5.40
C GLU A 26 -11.21 -0.43 4.12
N TRP A 27 -10.63 0.01 3.00
CA TRP A 27 -10.85 -0.64 1.69
C TRP A 27 -10.38 -2.08 1.68
N THR A 28 -9.22 -2.38 2.27
CA THR A 28 -8.66 -3.73 2.36
C THR A 28 -9.66 -4.71 3.00
N ALA A 29 -10.21 -4.34 4.16
CA ALA A 29 -11.19 -5.15 4.87
C ALA A 29 -12.53 -5.27 4.12
N PHE A 30 -12.93 -4.23 3.38
CA PHE A 30 -14.11 -4.28 2.53
C PHE A 30 -13.92 -5.28 1.39
N PHE A 31 -12.81 -5.19 0.66
CA PHE A 31 -12.52 -6.07 -0.48
C PHE A 31 -12.39 -7.54 -0.06
N ASP A 32 -11.89 -7.83 1.14
CA ASP A 32 -11.85 -9.20 1.68
C ASP A 32 -13.22 -9.85 1.80
N ARG A 33 -14.24 -9.07 2.17
CA ARG A 33 -15.62 -9.57 2.22
C ARG A 33 -16.21 -9.59 0.82
N PHE A 34 -16.09 -8.48 0.10
CA PHE A 34 -16.76 -8.25 -1.18
C PHE A 34 -16.29 -9.21 -2.31
N LEU A 35 -14.99 -9.44 -2.43
CA LEU A 35 -14.43 -10.27 -3.51
C LEU A 35 -14.50 -11.78 -3.22
N THR A 36 -14.68 -12.16 -1.95
CA THR A 36 -14.72 -13.58 -1.53
C THR A 36 -16.11 -14.21 -1.66
N VAL A 37 -17.18 -13.40 -1.68
CA VAL A 37 -18.54 -13.88 -1.96
C VAL A 37 -18.62 -14.34 -3.41
N ARG A 38 -19.02 -15.61 -3.63
CA ARG A 38 -19.20 -16.17 -4.97
C ARG A 38 -20.47 -15.59 -5.61
N PRO A 39 -20.47 -15.25 -6.92
CA PRO A 39 -21.63 -14.64 -7.60
C PRO A 39 -22.88 -15.53 -7.74
N SER A 40 -23.00 -16.66 -7.03
CA SER A 40 -24.17 -17.56 -7.18
C SER A 40 -25.50 -16.90 -6.80
N ASP A 41 -25.46 -15.71 -6.20
CA ASP A 41 -26.63 -14.93 -5.76
C ASP A 41 -26.85 -13.61 -6.55
N SER A 42 -26.03 -13.31 -7.59
CA SER A 42 -26.18 -12.06 -8.38
C SER A 42 -26.05 -12.30 -9.90
N PRO A 43 -27.06 -11.90 -10.71
CA PRO A 43 -27.04 -12.09 -12.17
C PRO A 43 -26.10 -11.13 -12.93
N THR A 44 -25.44 -10.17 -12.27
CA THR A 44 -24.56 -9.17 -12.91
C THR A 44 -23.24 -9.01 -12.15
N ASP A 45 -22.12 -8.97 -12.87
CA ASP A 45 -20.80 -8.73 -12.30
C ASP A 45 -20.64 -7.27 -11.86
N ASP A 46 -20.32 -7.08 -10.59
CA ASP A 46 -20.09 -5.76 -10.00
C ASP A 46 -18.86 -5.07 -10.62
N GLN A 47 -18.89 -3.75 -10.65
CA GLN A 47 -17.79 -2.93 -11.15
C GLN A 47 -17.10 -2.18 -10.02
N ILE A 48 -15.78 -2.07 -10.11
CA ILE A 48 -14.93 -1.36 -9.15
C ILE A 48 -14.41 -0.09 -9.83
N VAL A 49 -14.70 1.06 -9.22
CA VAL A 49 -14.13 2.36 -9.61
C VAL A 49 -12.84 2.57 -8.78
N PRO A 50 -11.64 2.46 -9.37
CA PRO A 50 -10.40 2.70 -8.65
C PRO A 50 -10.26 4.18 -8.27
N SER A 51 -9.67 4.45 -7.10
CA SER A 51 -9.25 5.82 -6.79
C SER A 51 -8.00 6.18 -7.61
N PRO A 52 -7.90 7.42 -8.11
CA PRO A 52 -6.72 7.89 -8.85
C PRO A 52 -5.47 8.07 -7.98
N HIS A 53 -5.58 7.98 -6.64
CA HIS A 53 -4.48 8.18 -5.69
C HIS A 53 -4.19 6.94 -4.83
N MET A 54 -4.75 5.79 -5.18
CA MET A 54 -4.68 4.57 -4.36
C MET A 54 -3.34 3.84 -4.51
N PRO A 55 -2.85 3.16 -3.44
CA PRO A 55 -1.90 2.07 -3.60
C PRO A 55 -2.52 0.95 -4.46
N HIS A 56 -1.73 -0.04 -4.90
CA HIS A 56 -2.21 -1.07 -5.82
C HIS A 56 -3.15 -2.11 -5.12
N LEU A 57 -4.32 -1.67 -4.63
CA LEU A 57 -5.21 -2.45 -3.75
C LEU A 57 -5.63 -3.81 -4.28
N MET A 58 -5.84 -3.94 -5.60
CA MET A 58 -6.21 -5.24 -6.17
C MET A 58 -5.04 -6.23 -6.11
N PHE A 59 -3.81 -5.74 -6.24
CA PHE A 59 -2.61 -6.56 -6.02
C PHE A 59 -2.46 -6.90 -4.54
N GLU A 60 -2.67 -5.95 -3.63
CA GLU A 60 -2.64 -6.22 -2.18
C GLU A 60 -3.65 -7.31 -1.79
N TRP A 61 -4.86 -7.28 -2.37
CA TRP A 61 -5.86 -8.31 -2.15
C TRP A 61 -5.39 -9.68 -2.67
N VAL A 62 -4.88 -9.76 -3.91
CA VAL A 62 -4.34 -11.00 -4.48
C VAL A 62 -3.15 -11.54 -3.66
N LEU A 63 -2.25 -10.67 -3.21
CA LEU A 63 -1.11 -11.03 -2.37
C LEU A 63 -1.57 -11.66 -1.05
N ARG A 64 -2.55 -11.06 -0.37
CA ARG A 64 -3.09 -11.59 0.88
C ARG A 64 -3.79 -12.93 0.67
N ARG A 65 -4.56 -13.08 -0.41
CA ARG A 65 -5.15 -14.36 -0.82
C ARG A 65 -4.08 -15.44 -1.03
N ALA A 66 -2.96 -15.11 -1.68
CA ALA A 66 -1.85 -16.05 -1.86
C ALA A 66 -1.18 -16.44 -0.54
N LEU A 67 -0.95 -15.47 0.37
CA LEU A 67 -0.39 -15.71 1.71
C LEU A 67 -1.30 -16.61 2.56
N GLU A 68 -2.61 -16.37 2.54
CA GLU A 68 -3.61 -17.18 3.24
C GLU A 68 -3.69 -18.61 2.66
N ARG A 69 -3.63 -18.72 1.34
CA ARG A 69 -3.74 -20.00 0.62
C ARG A 69 -2.53 -20.91 0.85
N TRP A 70 -1.33 -20.34 0.96
CA TRP A 70 -0.09 -21.12 1.10
C TRP A 70 0.75 -20.68 2.30
N PRO A 71 0.29 -20.95 3.54
CA PRO A 71 1.03 -20.57 4.76
C PRO A 71 2.39 -21.28 4.90
N THR A 72 2.59 -22.40 4.19
CA THR A 72 3.84 -23.18 4.20
C THR A 72 4.66 -22.99 2.92
N ARG A 73 4.50 -21.88 2.20
CA ARG A 73 5.31 -21.55 1.03
C ARG A 73 5.86 -20.15 1.13
N SER A 74 6.96 -19.88 0.44
CA SER A 74 7.41 -18.51 0.28
C SER A 74 6.44 -17.78 -0.65
N VAL A 75 5.87 -16.66 -0.21
CA VAL A 75 5.12 -15.72 -1.03
C VAL A 75 5.75 -14.35 -0.82
N SER A 76 6.25 -13.73 -1.88
CA SER A 76 6.93 -12.43 -1.81
C SER A 76 6.52 -11.52 -2.96
N VAL A 77 6.80 -10.23 -2.79
CA VAL A 77 6.72 -9.23 -3.85
C VAL A 77 8.14 -8.93 -4.30
N GLU A 78 8.38 -9.00 -5.61
CA GLU A 78 9.67 -8.68 -6.22
C GLU A 78 9.52 -7.40 -7.06
N PRO A 79 10.59 -6.60 -7.21
CA PRO A 79 10.60 -5.52 -8.20
C PRO A 79 10.27 -6.06 -9.58
N VAL A 80 9.36 -5.38 -10.30
CA VAL A 80 9.03 -5.72 -11.68
C VAL A 80 10.28 -5.52 -12.55
N PRO A 81 10.90 -6.59 -13.07
CA PRO A 81 12.18 -6.52 -13.77
C PRO A 81 12.02 -6.01 -15.20
N GLY A 82 13.16 -5.81 -15.87
CA GLY A 82 13.21 -5.58 -17.31
C GLY A 82 12.82 -4.17 -17.71
N ASP A 83 13.06 -3.87 -18.98
CA ASP A 83 12.74 -2.57 -19.55
C ASP A 83 11.26 -2.47 -19.91
N VAL A 84 10.61 -1.36 -19.56
CA VAL A 84 9.24 -1.03 -20.01
C VAL A 84 9.37 0.26 -20.81
N PRO A 85 9.08 0.25 -22.13
CA PRO A 85 9.43 1.33 -23.04
C PRO A 85 8.51 2.58 -22.91
N THR A 86 7.99 2.82 -21.72
CA THR A 86 7.10 3.93 -21.42
C THR A 86 7.91 5.18 -21.02
N PRO A 87 7.59 6.38 -21.52
CA PRO A 87 8.29 7.62 -21.17
C PRO A 87 8.36 7.90 -19.68
N TYR A 88 7.31 7.54 -18.93
CA TYR A 88 7.32 7.57 -17.48
C TYR A 88 7.43 6.15 -16.94
N ASP A 89 8.44 5.92 -16.11
CA ASP A 89 8.69 4.65 -15.43
C ASP A 89 9.36 4.93 -14.08
N ARG A 90 8.67 4.61 -12.99
CA ARG A 90 9.12 4.85 -11.62
C ARG A 90 8.81 3.66 -10.74
N ALA A 91 9.81 3.18 -10.02
CA ALA A 91 9.56 2.36 -8.85
C ALA A 91 8.91 3.22 -7.75
N GLY A 92 7.86 2.72 -7.12
CA GLY A 92 7.28 3.29 -5.92
C GLY A 92 8.33 3.28 -4.82
N GLY A 93 8.48 4.39 -4.09
CA GLY A 93 9.42 4.51 -2.98
C GLY A 93 9.00 3.74 -1.71
N GLY A 94 7.92 2.96 -1.77
CA GLY A 94 7.34 2.23 -0.65
C GLY A 94 7.71 0.74 -0.61
N PRO A 95 7.29 0.01 0.44
CA PRO A 95 7.60 -1.40 0.64
C PRO A 95 6.84 -2.35 -0.29
N ASP A 96 5.89 -1.85 -1.07
CA ASP A 96 5.03 -2.61 -1.97
C ASP A 96 5.70 -2.95 -3.31
N ALA A 97 6.88 -2.37 -3.61
CA ALA A 97 7.63 -2.57 -4.85
C ALA A 97 6.81 -2.31 -6.14
N THR A 98 5.75 -1.50 -6.03
CA THR A 98 4.88 -1.16 -7.17
C THR A 98 5.65 -0.34 -8.19
N ARG A 99 5.65 -0.74 -9.46
CA ARG A 99 6.23 0.02 -10.57
C ARG A 99 5.12 0.76 -11.31
N TYR A 100 5.22 2.08 -11.35
CA TYR A 100 4.29 2.96 -12.05
C TYR A 100 4.83 3.30 -13.43
N VAL A 101 4.07 2.97 -14.45
CA VAL A 101 4.44 3.15 -15.87
C VAL A 101 3.37 3.96 -16.59
N SER A 102 3.79 4.80 -17.53
CA SER A 102 2.85 5.62 -18.30
C SER A 102 3.39 6.01 -19.67
N TRP A 103 2.54 5.84 -20.68
CA TRP A 103 2.76 6.34 -22.04
C TRP A 103 2.58 7.86 -22.17
N ALA A 104 1.95 8.48 -21.17
CA ALA A 104 1.81 9.93 -21.04
C ALA A 104 2.70 10.42 -19.89
N ASP A 105 3.82 11.08 -20.23
CA ASP A 105 4.67 11.82 -19.27
C ASP A 105 4.22 13.28 -19.08
N TRP A 106 3.06 13.63 -19.63
CA TRP A 106 2.37 14.92 -19.49
C TRP A 106 1.08 14.79 -18.68
N VAL A 107 0.49 15.94 -18.31
CA VAL A 107 -0.81 16.00 -17.65
C VAL A 107 -1.92 16.01 -18.70
N CYS A 108 -2.75 14.97 -18.72
CA CYS A 108 -3.93 14.89 -19.60
C CYS A 108 -5.08 15.77 -19.09
N PRO A 109 -6.07 16.13 -19.95
CA PRO A 109 -7.32 16.72 -19.49
C PRO A 109 -7.99 15.83 -18.43
N THR A 110 -8.60 16.45 -17.42
CA THR A 110 -9.24 15.75 -16.29
C THR A 110 -10.36 14.79 -16.69
N HIS A 111 -10.93 14.97 -17.88
CA HIS A 111 -12.01 14.15 -18.46
C HIS A 111 -11.51 13.25 -19.60
N CYS A 112 -10.20 13.01 -19.70
CA CYS A 112 -9.63 12.13 -20.71
C CYS A 112 -10.17 10.70 -20.52
N ILE A 113 -10.94 10.22 -21.50
CA ILE A 113 -11.45 8.85 -21.52
C ILE A 113 -10.50 7.86 -22.24
N GLU A 114 -9.28 8.31 -22.54
CA GLU A 114 -8.26 7.59 -23.31
C GLU A 114 -8.72 7.15 -24.72
N PRO A 115 -9.31 8.07 -25.51
CA PRO A 115 -9.83 7.76 -26.83
C PRO A 115 -8.73 7.36 -27.82
N ALA A 116 -9.13 6.78 -28.95
CA ALA A 116 -8.22 6.42 -30.03
C ALA A 116 -7.46 7.64 -30.62
N LEU A 117 -8.06 8.84 -30.62
CA LEU A 117 -7.39 10.09 -30.98
C LEU A 117 -7.01 10.84 -29.70
N CYS A 118 -5.73 10.85 -29.35
CA CYS A 118 -5.27 11.43 -28.09
C CYS A 118 -5.37 12.97 -28.13
N PRO A 119 -6.08 13.60 -27.18
CA PRO A 119 -6.26 15.04 -27.18
C PRO A 119 -4.98 15.81 -26.84
N ALA A 120 -4.03 15.18 -26.14
CA ALA A 120 -2.79 15.84 -25.74
C ALA A 120 -1.78 15.95 -26.89
N ILE A 121 -1.66 14.91 -27.74
CA ILE A 121 -0.72 14.91 -28.87
C ILE A 121 -1.39 15.25 -30.21
N GLY A 122 -2.74 15.30 -30.25
CA GLY A 122 -3.50 15.61 -31.47
C GLY A 122 -3.40 14.52 -32.56
N ALA A 123 -3.04 13.30 -32.20
CA ALA A 123 -2.79 12.19 -33.13
C ALA A 123 -3.33 10.86 -32.58
N GLN A 124 -3.38 9.84 -33.44
CA GLN A 124 -3.83 8.51 -33.06
C GLN A 124 -2.94 7.94 -31.95
N ARG A 125 -3.57 7.40 -30.91
CA ARG A 125 -2.89 6.64 -29.86
C ARG A 125 -2.43 5.30 -30.46
N THR A 126 -1.12 5.06 -30.43
CA THR A 126 -0.50 3.85 -31.02
C THR A 126 -0.05 2.84 -29.97
N TRP A 127 -0.46 3.01 -28.71
CA TRP A 127 -0.04 2.19 -27.59
C TRP A 127 -1.24 1.67 -26.80
N GLU A 128 -1.14 0.47 -26.24
CA GLU A 128 -2.04 -0.04 -25.19
C GLU A 128 -1.18 -0.57 -24.06
N MET A 129 -1.39 -0.10 -22.83
CA MET A 129 -0.62 -0.59 -21.67
C MET A 129 -0.78 -2.11 -21.50
N GLY A 130 -1.96 -2.66 -21.80
CA GLY A 130 -2.21 -4.11 -21.75
C GLY A 130 -1.26 -4.90 -22.65
N ASP A 131 -0.98 -4.40 -23.85
CA ASP A 131 -0.05 -5.03 -24.78
C ASP A 131 1.39 -4.89 -24.28
N THR A 132 1.77 -3.70 -23.78
CA THR A 132 3.09 -3.46 -23.17
C THR A 132 3.39 -4.44 -22.04
N VAL A 133 2.42 -4.68 -21.15
CA VAL A 133 2.58 -5.59 -20.00
C VAL A 133 2.62 -7.07 -20.45
N ARG A 134 1.83 -7.44 -21.47
CA ARG A 134 1.89 -8.79 -22.06
C ARG A 134 3.22 -9.06 -22.75
N GLU A 135 3.76 -8.09 -23.47
CA GLU A 135 5.09 -8.15 -24.10
C GLU A 135 6.21 -8.25 -23.07
N LEU A 136 6.12 -7.49 -21.96
CA LEU A 136 7.04 -7.66 -20.83
C LEU A 136 7.00 -9.10 -20.30
N ALA A 137 5.80 -9.62 -20.00
CA ALA A 137 5.65 -11.00 -19.53
C ALA A 137 6.24 -12.03 -20.52
N ALA A 138 6.04 -11.83 -21.83
CA ALA A 138 6.61 -12.69 -22.86
C ALA A 138 8.15 -12.62 -22.90
N ARG A 139 8.75 -11.42 -22.82
CA ARG A 139 10.21 -11.25 -22.76
C ARG A 139 10.80 -11.91 -21.51
N LEU A 140 10.14 -11.79 -20.35
CA LEU A 140 10.60 -12.44 -19.13
C LEU A 140 10.58 -13.96 -19.22
N ARG A 141 9.55 -14.54 -19.86
CA ARG A 141 9.51 -15.99 -20.16
C ARG A 141 10.62 -16.41 -21.10
N ALA A 142 10.84 -15.67 -22.18
CA ALA A 142 11.92 -15.94 -23.13
C ALA A 142 13.30 -15.86 -22.45
N GLY A 143 13.45 -15.00 -21.43
CA GLY A 143 14.62 -14.93 -20.56
C GLY A 143 14.71 -16.02 -19.49
N GLY A 144 13.84 -17.03 -19.51
CA GLY A 144 13.88 -18.19 -18.59
C GLY A 144 13.14 -18.01 -17.27
N ARG A 145 12.48 -16.87 -17.03
CA ARG A 145 11.71 -16.63 -15.80
C ARG A 145 10.35 -17.34 -15.88
N GLN A 146 9.91 -17.98 -14.79
CA GLN A 146 8.66 -18.76 -14.73
C GLN A 146 7.42 -17.87 -14.57
N VAL A 147 7.23 -16.91 -15.47
CA VAL A 147 6.11 -15.96 -15.42
C VAL A 147 4.82 -16.63 -15.92
N ARG A 148 3.77 -16.65 -15.11
CA ARG A 148 2.39 -17.03 -15.48
C ARG A 148 1.53 -15.77 -15.57
N GLY A 149 0.54 -15.73 -16.48
CA GLY A 149 -0.29 -14.54 -16.71
C GLY A 149 0.14 -13.64 -17.89
N PRO A 150 0.00 -12.31 -17.81
CA PRO A 150 -0.27 -11.49 -16.61
C PRO A 150 -1.73 -11.53 -16.13
N ALA A 151 -1.96 -11.17 -14.87
CA ALA A 151 -3.27 -10.83 -14.33
C ALA A 151 -3.49 -9.31 -14.46
N LEU A 152 -4.45 -8.88 -15.29
CA LEU A 152 -4.66 -7.47 -15.62
C LEU A 152 -6.08 -7.02 -15.27
N PHE A 153 -6.17 -5.98 -14.44
CA PHE A 153 -7.41 -5.29 -14.09
C PHE A 153 -7.49 -4.03 -14.94
N VAL A 154 -8.14 -4.15 -16.09
CA VAL A 154 -8.16 -3.11 -17.12
C VAL A 154 -9.30 -2.13 -16.87
N CYS A 155 -8.94 -0.95 -16.37
CA CYS A 155 -9.84 0.18 -16.17
C CYS A 155 -10.31 0.72 -17.52
N LYS A 156 -11.61 0.65 -17.78
CA LYS A 156 -12.27 1.21 -18.96
C LYS A 156 -13.42 2.12 -18.56
N HIS A 157 -13.68 3.13 -19.38
CA HIS A 157 -14.83 4.01 -19.21
C HIS A 157 -16.10 3.27 -19.64
N GLN A 158 -16.85 2.71 -18.69
CA GLN A 158 -18.14 2.03 -18.96
C GLN A 158 -19.31 3.01 -18.97
N VAL A 159 -19.17 4.14 -18.27
CA VAL A 159 -20.06 5.29 -18.34
C VAL A 159 -19.23 6.55 -18.53
N PHE A 160 -19.87 7.63 -18.99
CA PHE A 160 -19.18 8.86 -19.37
C PHE A 160 -18.29 9.39 -18.24
N GLY A 161 -16.96 9.36 -18.45
CA GLY A 161 -15.97 9.90 -17.52
C GLY A 161 -15.70 9.07 -16.25
N VAL A 162 -16.23 7.85 -16.13
CA VAL A 162 -15.93 6.97 -14.99
C VAL A 162 -15.25 5.69 -15.45
N GLY A 163 -13.94 5.60 -15.19
CA GLY A 163 -13.15 4.39 -15.37
C GLY A 163 -13.47 3.35 -14.31
N MET A 164 -13.67 2.10 -14.73
CA MET A 164 -13.91 0.97 -13.84
C MET A 164 -13.38 -0.34 -14.44
N PHE A 165 -13.16 -1.33 -13.59
CA PHE A 165 -12.90 -2.71 -14.00
C PHE A 165 -13.81 -3.67 -13.24
N SER A 166 -13.98 -4.87 -13.78
CA SER A 166 -14.94 -5.84 -13.28
C SER A 166 -14.41 -6.56 -12.04
N ALA A 167 -15.27 -6.82 -11.05
CA ALA A 167 -14.91 -7.60 -9.88
C ALA A 167 -14.51 -9.03 -10.26
N GLU A 168 -15.13 -9.61 -11.29
CA GLU A 168 -14.73 -10.90 -11.81
C GLU A 168 -13.30 -10.91 -12.37
N SER A 169 -12.84 -9.84 -13.03
CA SER A 169 -11.44 -9.77 -13.50
C SER A 169 -10.43 -9.87 -12.35
N VAL A 170 -10.79 -9.39 -11.16
CA VAL A 170 -9.97 -9.52 -9.94
C VAL A 170 -9.97 -10.95 -9.43
N ARG A 171 -11.13 -11.61 -9.42
CA ARG A 171 -11.26 -13.02 -9.04
C ARG A 171 -10.53 -13.93 -10.02
N GLU A 172 -10.58 -13.63 -11.31
CA GLU A 172 -9.79 -14.29 -12.36
C GLU A 172 -8.28 -14.14 -12.12
N GLY A 173 -7.84 -12.95 -11.71
CA GLY A 173 -6.46 -12.73 -11.30
C GLY A 173 -6.02 -13.63 -10.14
N ASP A 174 -6.84 -13.76 -9.10
CA ASP A 174 -6.56 -14.67 -7.97
C ASP A 174 -6.59 -16.15 -8.40
N ARG A 175 -7.53 -16.56 -9.25
CA ARG A 175 -7.55 -17.91 -9.84
C ARG A 175 -6.28 -18.21 -10.64
N LEU A 176 -5.81 -17.25 -11.42
CA LEU A 176 -4.55 -17.38 -12.17
C LEU A 176 -3.36 -17.56 -11.22
N VAL A 177 -3.31 -16.79 -10.13
CA VAL A 177 -2.27 -16.94 -9.11
C VAL A 177 -2.34 -18.31 -8.47
N GLU A 178 -3.53 -18.76 -8.08
CA GLU A 178 -3.80 -20.09 -7.53
C GLU A 178 -3.30 -21.21 -8.44
N GLU A 179 -3.69 -21.20 -9.71
CA GLU A 179 -3.26 -22.19 -10.71
C GLU A 179 -1.75 -22.15 -10.97
N ALA A 180 -1.17 -20.95 -11.05
CA ALA A 180 0.25 -20.75 -11.23
C ALA A 180 1.06 -21.35 -10.07
N GLY A 181 0.69 -21.01 -8.84
CA GLY A 181 1.34 -21.53 -7.64
C GLY A 181 1.08 -23.03 -7.46
N ALA A 182 -0.11 -23.54 -7.74
CA ALA A 182 -0.39 -24.98 -7.64
C ALA A 182 0.50 -25.83 -8.56
N SER A 183 0.97 -25.25 -9.68
CA SER A 183 1.87 -25.90 -10.64
C SER A 183 3.34 -25.97 -10.17
N GLY A 184 3.72 -25.27 -9.10
CA GLY A 184 5.11 -25.19 -8.63
C GLY A 184 5.52 -23.76 -8.28
N GLU A 185 6.82 -23.47 -8.41
CA GLU A 185 7.28 -22.08 -8.32
C GLU A 185 6.74 -21.28 -9.51
N ALA A 186 6.29 -20.06 -9.24
CA ALA A 186 5.77 -19.20 -10.29
C ALA A 186 5.94 -17.73 -9.92
N ASP A 187 6.19 -16.93 -10.94
CA ASP A 187 6.05 -15.47 -10.86
C ASP A 187 4.76 -15.08 -11.59
N VAL A 188 4.00 -14.14 -11.05
CA VAL A 188 2.79 -13.61 -11.68
C VAL A 188 2.89 -12.10 -11.73
N LEU A 189 2.88 -11.57 -12.95
CA LEU A 189 2.82 -10.14 -13.17
C LEU A 189 1.36 -9.69 -13.00
N VAL A 190 1.12 -8.80 -12.05
CA VAL A 190 -0.20 -8.26 -11.72
C VAL A 190 -0.21 -6.78 -12.04
N GLY A 191 -1.25 -6.31 -12.71
CA GLY A 191 -1.37 -4.89 -13.03
C GLY A 191 -2.80 -4.36 -12.96
N THR A 192 -2.97 -3.22 -12.30
CA THR A 192 -4.14 -2.35 -12.49
C THR A 192 -3.76 -1.30 -13.53
N ILE A 193 -4.40 -1.34 -14.69
CA ILE A 193 -3.98 -0.56 -15.86
C ILE A 193 -5.16 0.13 -16.53
N SER A 194 -4.90 1.21 -17.24
CA SER A 194 -5.78 1.74 -18.29
C SER A 194 -5.14 1.50 -19.66
N SER A 195 -5.54 2.21 -20.71
CA SER A 195 -4.81 2.19 -21.99
C SER A 195 -3.48 2.94 -21.89
N CYS A 196 -3.39 3.97 -21.04
CA CYS A 196 -2.22 4.85 -20.95
C CYS A 196 -1.33 4.62 -19.71
N HIS A 197 -1.91 4.25 -18.57
CA HIS A 197 -1.23 4.20 -17.27
C HIS A 197 -1.28 2.81 -16.66
N GLY A 198 -0.30 2.47 -15.81
CA GLY A 198 -0.30 1.19 -15.10
C GLY A 198 0.45 1.25 -13.78
N ALA A 199 -0.13 0.61 -12.76
CA ALA A 199 0.58 0.16 -11.57
C ALA A 199 0.84 -1.34 -11.73
N LEU A 200 2.09 -1.77 -11.55
CA LEU A 200 2.52 -3.14 -11.79
C LEU A 200 3.27 -3.70 -10.58
N ASN A 201 2.99 -4.95 -10.22
CA ASN A 201 3.74 -5.69 -9.21
C ASN A 201 4.06 -7.10 -9.72
N LEU A 202 5.16 -7.67 -9.25
CA LEU A 202 5.50 -9.07 -9.50
C LEU A 202 5.29 -9.89 -8.22
N LEU A 203 4.28 -10.74 -8.22
CA LEU A 203 4.07 -11.72 -7.16
C LEU A 203 4.94 -12.94 -7.42
N ARG A 204 5.68 -13.41 -6.40
CA ARG A 204 6.45 -14.65 -6.46
C ARG A 204 5.88 -15.67 -5.48
N VAL A 205 5.54 -16.84 -5.99
CA VAL A 205 5.19 -18.03 -5.20
C VAL A 205 6.36 -19.00 -5.29
N GLY A 206 7.13 -19.11 -4.22
CA GLY A 206 8.32 -19.94 -4.11
C GLY A 206 8.05 -21.37 -3.58
N PRO A 207 9.09 -22.12 -3.22
CA PRO A 207 8.98 -23.50 -2.77
C PRO A 207 8.26 -23.60 -1.42
N ARG A 208 7.91 -24.84 -1.03
CA ARG A 208 7.45 -25.13 0.33
C ARG A 208 8.54 -24.71 1.31
N THR A 209 8.18 -23.89 2.28
CA THR A 209 9.04 -23.62 3.42
C THR A 209 9.04 -24.90 4.27
N THR A 210 10.21 -25.52 4.44
CA THR A 210 10.36 -26.59 5.43
C THR A 210 10.01 -25.99 6.79
N HIS A 211 9.19 -26.70 7.56
CA HIS A 211 8.63 -26.29 8.85
C HIS A 211 9.65 -25.60 9.78
N ASP A 212 9.75 -24.27 9.67
CA ASP A 212 10.06 -23.33 10.75
C ASP A 212 9.72 -21.86 10.37
N ALA A 213 8.91 -21.67 9.33
CA ALA A 213 8.61 -20.34 8.78
C ALA A 213 7.20 -19.87 9.19
N ARG A 214 6.94 -19.74 10.49
CA ARG A 214 6.14 -18.58 10.91
C ARG A 214 7.05 -17.39 10.68
N ARG A 215 6.97 -16.80 9.49
CA ARG A 215 7.69 -15.57 9.19
C ARG A 215 6.97 -14.43 9.92
N THR A 216 7.19 -14.32 11.24
CA THR A 216 7.60 -13.02 11.77
C THR A 216 8.70 -12.55 10.84
N THR A 217 8.46 -11.45 10.13
CA THR A 217 9.44 -10.81 9.26
C THR A 217 10.76 -10.71 10.02
N HIS A 218 11.71 -11.60 9.74
CA HIS A 218 13.05 -11.45 10.29
C HIS A 218 13.67 -10.30 9.51
N VAL A 219 13.43 -9.10 10.01
CA VAL A 219 14.12 -7.89 9.59
C VAL A 219 15.58 -8.12 9.95
N THR A 220 16.45 -8.13 8.95
CA THR A 220 17.91 -8.22 9.19
C THR A 220 18.35 -6.99 9.99
N PRO A 221 19.45 -7.04 10.75
CA PRO A 221 19.98 -5.85 11.42
C PRO A 221 20.17 -4.65 10.46
N GLU A 222 20.58 -4.93 9.22
CA GLU A 222 20.77 -3.93 8.17
C GLU A 222 19.43 -3.34 7.68
N ASP A 223 18.41 -4.19 7.47
CA ASP A 223 17.07 -3.71 7.10
C ASP A 223 16.44 -2.91 8.23
N ARG A 224 16.63 -3.34 9.48
CA ARG A 224 16.18 -2.62 10.67
C ARG A 224 16.79 -1.23 10.68
N GLN A 225 18.11 -1.14 10.52
CA GLN A 225 18.79 0.15 10.48
C GLN A 225 18.28 1.06 9.36
N ARG A 226 18.03 0.51 8.16
CA ARG A 226 17.47 1.28 7.03
C ARG A 226 16.07 1.83 7.34
N TYR A 227 15.19 1.02 7.92
CA TYR A 227 13.85 1.48 8.31
C TYR A 227 13.91 2.55 9.41
N LEU A 228 14.83 2.41 10.37
CA LEU A 228 15.02 3.39 11.43
C LEU A 228 15.52 4.74 10.89
N VAL A 229 16.52 4.73 10.00
CA VAL A 229 17.01 5.96 9.36
C VAL A 229 15.91 6.63 8.53
N HIS A 230 15.11 5.84 7.81
CA HIS A 230 14.00 6.38 7.02
C HIS A 230 12.90 6.99 7.90
N ALA A 231 12.49 6.30 8.97
CA ALA A 231 11.53 6.82 9.94
C ALA A 231 12.03 8.11 10.60
N GLN A 232 13.34 8.19 10.90
CA GLN A 232 13.99 9.38 11.45
C GLN A 232 13.89 10.58 10.50
N ASP A 233 14.26 10.42 9.23
CA ASP A 233 14.21 11.50 8.23
C ASP A 233 12.78 12.06 8.09
N LEU A 234 11.80 11.17 7.91
CA LEU A 234 10.38 11.54 7.80
C LEU A 234 9.89 12.28 9.04
N PHE A 235 10.23 11.78 10.24
CA PHE A 235 9.82 12.40 11.50
C PHE A 235 10.40 13.80 11.64
N ASN A 236 11.71 13.95 11.39
CA ASN A 236 12.42 15.21 11.56
C ASN A 236 12.03 16.26 10.50
N ARG A 237 11.53 15.82 9.34
CA ARG A 237 10.92 16.67 8.31
C ARG A 237 9.45 17.03 8.57
N ARG A 238 8.90 16.61 9.72
CA ARG A 238 7.49 16.80 10.12
C ARG A 238 6.49 16.09 9.21
N GLU A 239 6.93 15.08 8.46
CA GLU A 239 6.07 14.19 7.67
C GLU A 239 5.46 13.11 8.59
N PHE A 240 4.79 13.55 9.67
CA PHE A 240 4.43 12.70 10.81
C PHE A 240 3.54 11.50 10.46
N TRP A 241 2.71 11.61 9.42
CA TRP A 241 1.93 10.47 8.95
C TRP A 241 2.81 9.39 8.29
N LEU A 242 3.78 9.77 7.48
CA LEU A 242 4.70 8.82 6.86
C LEU A 242 5.65 8.22 7.90
N ALA A 243 6.10 9.04 8.86
CA ALA A 243 6.89 8.56 10.00
C ALA A 243 6.12 7.54 10.84
N HIS A 244 4.81 7.75 11.05
CA HIS A 244 3.93 6.79 11.72
C HIS A 244 3.94 5.42 11.03
N GLU A 245 3.72 5.38 9.71
CA GLU A 245 3.72 4.13 8.93
C GLU A 245 5.10 3.43 8.95
N ALA A 246 6.19 4.20 8.83
CA ALA A 246 7.55 3.67 8.86
C ALA A 246 7.89 3.04 10.23
N LEU A 247 7.51 3.69 11.33
CA LEU A 247 7.68 3.16 12.69
C LEU A 247 6.80 1.92 12.94
N GLU A 248 5.59 1.88 12.37
CA GLU A 248 4.70 0.73 12.47
C GLU A 248 5.29 -0.51 11.77
N THR A 249 5.98 -0.30 10.65
CA THR A 249 6.71 -1.35 9.92
C THR A 249 7.78 -1.99 10.81
N VAL A 250 8.56 -1.19 11.55
CA VAL A 250 9.54 -1.68 12.51
C VAL A 250 8.88 -2.37 13.70
N TRP A 251 7.79 -1.81 14.24
CA TRP A 251 7.07 -2.40 15.35
C TRP A 251 6.50 -3.79 15.05
N ARG A 252 5.95 -3.98 13.84
CA ARG A 252 5.40 -5.27 13.39
C ARG A 252 6.45 -6.39 13.31
N SER A 253 7.74 -6.06 13.29
CA SER A 253 8.82 -7.04 13.31
C SER A 253 9.35 -7.38 14.72
N ILE A 254 8.81 -6.76 15.78
CA ILE A 254 9.32 -6.89 17.14
C ILE A 254 8.64 -8.05 17.87
N ILE A 255 9.47 -8.89 18.49
CA ILE A 255 9.04 -10.16 19.08
C ILE A 255 8.85 -10.02 20.61
N LYS A 256 9.48 -9.03 21.26
CA LYS A 256 9.42 -8.83 22.72
C LYS A 256 8.37 -7.80 23.12
N LYS A 257 7.59 -8.12 24.15
CA LYS A 257 6.45 -7.32 24.63
C LYS A 257 6.90 -5.96 25.19
N GLU A 258 8.05 -5.92 25.85
CA GLU A 258 8.59 -4.74 26.52
C GLU A 258 9.08 -3.71 25.49
N GLU A 259 9.74 -4.17 24.41
CA GLU A 259 10.15 -3.31 23.30
C GLU A 259 8.92 -2.77 22.56
N ALA A 260 7.95 -3.64 22.25
CA ALA A 260 6.74 -3.29 21.52
C ALA A 260 5.96 -2.11 22.14
N GLN A 261 5.94 -1.99 23.46
CA GLN A 261 5.32 -0.87 24.16
C GLN A 261 5.98 0.47 23.82
N VAL A 262 7.32 0.54 23.82
CA VAL A 262 8.05 1.78 23.53
C VAL A 262 7.88 2.19 22.06
N TRP A 263 7.88 1.22 21.15
CA TRP A 263 7.62 1.45 19.73
C TRP A 263 6.21 1.98 19.46
N GLN A 264 5.20 1.44 20.12
CA GLN A 264 3.85 2.02 20.11
C GLN A 264 3.84 3.47 20.64
N GLY A 265 4.71 3.78 21.60
CA GLY A 265 4.93 5.14 22.08
C GLY A 265 5.40 6.11 20.98
N PHE A 266 6.41 5.72 20.18
CA PHE A 266 6.88 6.53 19.05
C PHE A 266 5.84 6.69 17.94
N ILE A 267 5.12 5.62 17.61
CA ILE A 267 4.01 5.61 16.64
C ILE A 267 2.92 6.60 17.09
N GLN A 268 2.52 6.52 18.36
CA GLN A 268 1.53 7.42 18.94
C GLN A 268 2.04 8.86 19.05
N ALA A 269 3.33 9.08 19.30
CA ALA A 269 3.93 10.42 19.29
C ALA A 269 3.81 11.09 17.91
N ALA A 270 4.11 10.37 16.83
CA ALA A 270 3.94 10.86 15.47
C ALA A 270 2.47 11.23 15.18
N ALA A 271 1.54 10.35 15.53
CA ALA A 271 0.10 10.60 15.38
C ALA A 271 -0.39 11.81 16.21
N ALA A 272 0.10 11.97 17.45
CA ALA A 272 -0.25 13.10 18.32
C ALA A 272 0.26 14.44 17.75
N LEU A 273 1.48 14.47 17.21
CA LEU A 273 2.05 15.65 16.55
C LEU A 273 1.32 16.00 15.25
N LEU A 274 0.86 14.98 14.50
CA LEU A 274 -0.02 15.20 13.34
C LEU A 274 -1.36 15.80 13.75
N HIS A 275 -1.98 15.30 14.83
CA HIS A 275 -3.20 15.89 15.38
C HIS A 275 -3.00 17.34 15.82
N ARG A 276 -1.89 17.66 16.46
CA ARG A 276 -1.51 19.03 16.81
C ARG A 276 -1.37 19.90 15.58
N ALA A 277 -0.65 19.45 14.55
CA ALA A 277 -0.48 20.20 13.29
C ALA A 277 -1.80 20.47 12.57
N ARG A 278 -2.80 19.58 12.74
CA ARG A 278 -4.14 19.72 12.17
C ARG A 278 -5.13 20.47 13.07
N GLY A 279 -4.71 20.95 14.24
CA GLY A 279 -5.60 21.62 15.21
C GLY A 279 -6.59 20.68 15.90
N ASN A 280 -6.44 19.35 15.79
CA ASN A 280 -7.29 18.38 16.48
C ASN A 280 -6.89 18.26 17.96
N ARG A 281 -7.42 19.15 18.80
CA ARG A 281 -7.12 19.21 20.23
C ARG A 281 -7.40 17.90 20.97
N HIS A 282 -8.52 17.24 20.67
CA HIS A 282 -8.89 15.98 21.32
C HIS A 282 -7.88 14.87 21.00
N GLY A 283 -7.52 14.73 19.72
CA GLY A 283 -6.51 13.77 19.26
C GLY A 283 -5.13 14.04 19.87
N THR A 284 -4.71 15.31 19.95
CA THR A 284 -3.46 15.71 20.60
C THR A 284 -3.40 15.27 22.05
N VAL A 285 -4.48 15.49 22.81
CA VAL A 285 -4.53 15.17 24.24
C VAL A 285 -4.58 13.65 24.47
N VAL A 286 -5.52 12.96 23.84
CA VAL A 286 -5.75 11.52 24.10
C VAL A 286 -4.57 10.67 23.61
N VAL A 287 -4.15 10.87 22.36
CA VAL A 287 -3.05 10.09 21.77
C VAL A 287 -1.71 10.52 22.35
N GLY A 288 -1.53 11.81 22.64
CA GLY A 288 -0.34 12.34 23.26
C GLY A 288 -0.10 11.81 24.68
N ALA A 289 -1.15 11.75 25.52
CA ALA A 289 -1.04 11.16 26.85
C ALA A 289 -0.65 9.68 26.78
N ALA A 290 -1.26 8.92 25.88
CA ALA A 290 -0.94 7.51 25.66
C ALA A 290 0.50 7.29 25.16
N ALA A 291 1.03 8.19 24.33
CA ALA A 291 2.42 8.18 23.88
C ALA A 291 3.39 8.45 25.05
N LEU A 292 3.12 9.50 25.84
CA LEU A 292 3.95 9.89 26.99
C LEU A 292 4.00 8.80 28.08
N GLU A 293 2.89 8.08 28.28
CA GLU A 293 2.82 6.95 29.21
C GLU A 293 3.71 5.79 28.72
N LYS A 294 3.63 5.42 27.44
CA LYS A 294 4.39 4.30 26.87
C LYS A 294 5.88 4.57 26.75
N LEU A 295 6.27 5.83 26.58
CA LEU A 295 7.66 6.28 26.54
C LEU A 295 8.25 6.53 27.94
N ALA A 296 7.47 6.38 29.01
CA ALA A 296 7.95 6.67 30.37
C ALA A 296 8.97 5.64 30.86
N GLY A 297 9.91 6.12 31.68
CA GLY A 297 10.95 5.30 32.31
C GLY A 297 12.36 5.66 31.83
N PRO A 298 13.37 4.89 32.29
CA PRO A 298 14.74 5.08 31.85
C PRO A 298 14.95 4.64 30.40
N GLN A 299 16.03 5.12 29.77
CA GLN A 299 16.46 4.68 28.45
C GLN A 299 16.64 3.15 28.44
N ARG A 300 16.10 2.49 27.41
CA ARG A 300 16.21 1.04 27.26
C ARG A 300 17.34 0.67 26.30
N PRO A 301 18.23 -0.28 26.65
CA PRO A 301 19.36 -0.68 25.81
C PRO A 301 18.92 -1.31 24.48
N GLU A 302 17.73 -1.88 24.41
CA GLU A 302 17.15 -2.54 23.23
C GLU A 302 16.49 -1.58 22.22
N ILE A 303 16.37 -0.28 22.56
CA ILE A 303 15.71 0.72 21.71
C ILE A 303 16.76 1.65 21.13
N GLU A 304 16.86 1.72 19.80
CA GLU A 304 17.91 2.45 19.09
C GLU A 304 17.80 3.98 19.21
N PHE A 305 16.59 4.48 19.43
CA PHE A 305 16.32 5.91 19.61
C PHE A 305 16.47 6.36 21.06
N GLU A 306 16.86 7.62 21.23
CA GLU A 306 16.81 8.33 22.50
C GLU A 306 15.33 8.53 22.89
N THR A 307 14.98 8.12 24.11
CA THR A 307 13.58 8.08 24.59
C THR A 307 13.31 9.10 25.68
N VAL A 308 14.32 9.47 26.48
CA VAL A 308 14.13 10.26 27.71
C VAL A 308 13.95 11.73 27.37
N GLU A 309 14.89 12.30 26.62
CA GLU A 309 14.82 13.69 26.16
C GLU A 309 13.74 13.84 25.08
N PHE A 310 13.59 12.85 24.19
CA PHE A 310 12.49 12.81 23.23
C PHE A 310 11.13 12.96 23.92
N ARG A 311 10.88 12.20 25.00
CA ARG A 311 9.64 12.27 25.77
C ARG A 311 9.45 13.61 26.45
N ALA A 312 10.51 14.18 27.05
CA ALA A 312 10.46 15.47 27.71
C ALA A 312 10.09 16.60 26.72
N GLN A 313 10.70 16.57 25.54
CA GLN A 313 10.40 17.50 24.45
C GLN A 313 8.99 17.29 23.89
N LEU A 314 8.56 16.04 23.71
CA LEU A 314 7.20 15.71 23.29
C LEU A 314 6.17 16.30 24.26
N ALA A 315 6.39 16.18 25.57
CA ALA A 315 5.47 16.72 26.58
C ALA A 315 5.33 18.25 26.46
N ARG A 316 6.45 18.97 26.29
CA ARG A 316 6.44 20.43 26.06
C ARG A 316 5.68 20.76 24.77
N ALA A 317 6.02 20.10 23.66
CA ALA A 317 5.39 20.34 22.37
C ALA A 317 3.87 20.12 22.41
N LEU A 318 3.40 19.07 23.09
CA LEU A 318 1.98 18.76 23.25
C LEU A 318 1.24 19.75 24.17
N ALA A 319 1.93 20.36 25.13
CA ALA A 319 1.42 21.47 25.94
C ALA A 319 1.37 22.80 25.16
N GLY A 320 1.89 22.83 23.92
CA GLY A 320 1.99 24.04 23.11
C GLY A 320 3.29 24.81 23.33
N GLU A 321 4.22 24.26 24.10
CA GLU A 321 5.49 24.88 24.45
C GLU A 321 6.61 24.30 23.57
N GLY A 322 7.18 25.12 22.70
CA GLY A 322 8.31 24.74 21.85
C GLY A 322 7.95 23.91 20.60
N ASP A 323 9.00 23.52 19.90
CA ASP A 323 8.93 22.73 18.67
C ASP A 323 8.71 21.24 18.94
N PRO A 324 8.16 20.49 17.97
CA PRO A 324 8.16 19.03 18.02
C PRO A 324 9.56 18.48 18.30
N PRO A 325 9.69 17.39 19.08
CA PRO A 325 10.96 16.73 19.30
C PRO A 325 11.57 16.29 17.97
N ARG A 326 12.88 16.10 17.96
CA ARG A 326 13.55 15.35 16.89
C ARG A 326 13.70 13.90 17.31
N LEU A 327 13.51 12.98 16.37
CA LEU A 327 13.84 11.57 16.56
C LEU A 327 15.35 11.44 16.34
N GLU A 328 16.09 11.04 17.37
CA GLU A 328 17.55 10.93 17.33
C GLU A 328 17.98 9.54 17.80
N PHE A 329 18.99 8.99 17.13
CA PHE A 329 19.65 7.77 17.60
C PHE A 329 20.40 8.08 18.90
N ARG A 330 20.48 7.09 19.78
CA ARG A 330 21.32 7.21 20.98
C ARG A 330 22.77 7.42 20.58
N ALA A 331 23.50 8.23 21.36
CA ALA A 331 24.96 8.22 21.27
C ALA A 331 25.47 6.83 21.69
N HIS A 332 26.42 6.28 20.93
CA HIS A 332 27.16 5.10 21.35
C HIS A 332 28.20 5.56 22.38
N ASP A 333 28.02 5.17 23.64
CA ASP A 333 29.07 5.25 24.66
C ASP A 333 30.09 4.11 24.48
#